data_AF-A7T8F9-F1
#
_entry.id   AF-A7T8F9-F1
#
_cell.length_a   1.000
_cell.length_b   1.000
_cell.length_c   1.000
_cell.angle_alpha   90.00
_cell.angle_beta   90.00
_cell.angle_gamma   90.00
#
_symmetry.space_group_name_H-M   'P 1'
#
loop_
_entity.id
_entity.type
_entity.pdbx_description
1 polymer ?
#
loop_
_entity_poly.entity_id
_entity_poly.type
_entity_poly.pdbx_seq_one_letter_code
_entity_poly.pdbx_strand_id
1 'polypeptide(L)'
;KTVCQMCDSGEPAQGRCNECDHFVCEQCISAHKRLRPLQHHTILSLDEIKSGKLLAMSKTSYCTKHKGEKLKLFCESCKEVICRDCTVVDHKNHDYLFTSDVIAREKEEILERAKKVTSK
;
A
#
# COMPACT_ATOMS: atom_id res chain seq x y z
N LYS A 1 -11.95 18.96 -9.23
CA LYS A 1 -11.11 18.06 -10.05
C LYS A 1 -9.82 17.82 -9.29
N THR A 2 -9.39 16.57 -9.14
CA THR A 2 -8.09 16.25 -8.54
C THR A 2 -6.98 16.59 -9.54
N VAL A 3 -5.95 17.31 -9.11
CA VAL A 3 -4.82 17.74 -9.95
C VAL A 3 -3.57 16.93 -9.66
N CYS A 4 -2.62 16.92 -10.59
CA CYS A 4 -1.30 16.34 -10.36
C CYS A 4 -0.60 17.01 -9.19
N GLN A 5 0.07 16.21 -8.36
CA GLN A 5 0.84 16.68 -7.20
C GLN A 5 2.35 16.48 -7.38
N MET A 6 2.78 15.94 -8.52
CA MET A 6 4.18 15.65 -8.85
C MET A 6 4.78 16.63 -9.86
N CYS A 7 4.00 17.61 -10.34
CA CYS A 7 4.46 18.65 -11.25
C CYS A 7 3.61 19.92 -11.12
N ASP A 8 4.18 21.06 -11.56
CA ASP A 8 3.55 22.38 -11.44
C ASP A 8 2.63 22.74 -12.63
N SER A 9 2.35 21.78 -13.52
CA SER A 9 1.56 22.03 -14.74
C SER A 9 0.06 22.25 -14.47
N GLY A 10 -0.44 21.94 -13.27
CA GLY A 10 -1.86 22.05 -12.94
C GLY A 10 -2.76 21.05 -13.68
N GLU A 11 -2.17 20.09 -14.39
CA GLU A 11 -2.89 19.11 -15.20
C GLU A 11 -3.77 18.20 -14.32
N PRO A 12 -4.94 17.75 -14.83
CA PRO A 12 -5.81 16.85 -14.11
C PRO A 12 -5.09 15.52 -13.83
N ALA A 13 -5.26 15.01 -12.62
CA ALA A 13 -4.77 13.69 -12.27
C ALA A 13 -5.50 12.61 -13.07
N GLN A 14 -4.75 11.61 -13.54
CA GLN A 14 -5.29 10.44 -14.24
C GLN A 14 -5.16 9.17 -13.38
N GLY A 15 -4.31 9.21 -12.36
CA GLY A 15 -4.18 8.13 -11.39
C GLY A 15 -3.49 8.57 -10.10
N ARG A 16 -3.23 7.60 -9.23
CA ARG A 16 -2.46 7.75 -8.01
C ARG A 16 -1.33 6.73 -8.00
N CYS A 17 -0.11 7.20 -7.75
CA CYS A 17 1.03 6.32 -7.49
C CYS A 17 1.03 5.91 -6.02
N ASN A 18 1.14 4.61 -5.74
CA ASN A 18 1.07 4.05 -4.40
C ASN A 18 2.34 4.33 -3.58
N GLU A 19 3.50 4.20 -4.20
CA GLU A 19 4.80 4.37 -3.55
C GLU A 19 5.06 5.84 -3.25
N CYS A 20 4.78 6.72 -4.24
CA CYS A 20 4.87 8.16 -4.09
C CYS A 20 3.76 8.73 -3.19
N ASP A 21 2.60 8.06 -3.08
CA ASP A 21 1.42 8.53 -2.35
C ASP A 21 0.82 9.85 -2.92
N HIS A 22 1.00 10.08 -4.23
CA HIS A 22 0.59 11.30 -4.93
C HIS A 22 -0.30 11.00 -6.12
N PHE A 23 -1.21 11.93 -6.42
CA PHE A 23 -1.95 11.95 -7.67
C PHE A 23 -1.05 12.41 -8.82
N VAL A 24 -1.14 11.71 -9.95
CA VAL A 24 -0.25 11.89 -11.10
C VAL A 24 -1.05 12.10 -12.38
N CYS A 25 -0.64 13.08 -13.20
CA CYS A 25 -1.12 13.25 -14.57
C CYS A 25 -0.45 12.26 -15.52
N GLU A 26 -0.90 12.23 -16.77
CA GLU A 26 -0.39 11.33 -17.82
C GLU A 26 1.13 11.47 -18.06
N GLN A 27 1.67 12.70 -18.04
CA GLN A 27 3.09 12.94 -18.22
C GLN A 27 3.90 12.36 -17.05
N CYS A 28 3.41 12.53 -15.82
CA CYS A 28 4.03 11.95 -14.64
C CYS A 28 3.96 10.41 -14.64
N ILE A 29 2.86 9.83 -15.12
CA ILE A 29 2.73 8.37 -15.29
C ILE A 29 3.78 7.87 -16.30
N SER A 30 3.95 8.57 -17.41
CA SER A 30 4.96 8.23 -18.42
C SER A 30 6.38 8.34 -17.85
N ALA A 31 6.65 9.35 -17.02
CA ALA A 31 7.93 9.47 -16.32
C ALA A 31 8.19 8.30 -15.37
N HIS A 32 7.19 7.84 -14.61
CA HIS A 32 7.33 6.66 -13.74
C HIS A 32 7.71 5.42 -14.55
N LYS A 33 7.08 5.21 -15.71
CA LYS A 33 7.38 4.06 -16.60
C LYS A 33 8.76 4.17 -17.28
N ARG A 34 9.26 5.37 -17.51
CA ARG A 34 10.53 5.60 -18.22
C ARG A 34 11.75 5.60 -17.30
N LEU A 35 11.61 6.11 -16.08
CA LEU A 35 12.73 6.28 -15.15
C LEU A 35 12.96 5.00 -14.35
N ARG A 36 14.14 4.38 -14.49
CA ARG A 36 14.52 3.15 -13.77
C ARG A 36 14.16 3.13 -12.28
N PRO A 37 14.38 4.22 -11.50
CA PRO A 37 14.02 4.23 -10.08
C PRO A 37 12.52 4.13 -9.80
N LEU A 38 11.66 4.48 -10.76
CA LEU A 38 10.21 4.60 -10.57
C LEU A 38 9.44 3.50 -11.32
N GLN A 39 10.11 2.69 -12.14
CA GLN A 39 9.49 1.69 -13.00
C GLN A 39 8.72 0.60 -12.25
N HIS A 40 9.09 0.36 -10.99
CA HIS A 40 8.43 -0.62 -10.12
C HIS A 40 7.27 0.00 -9.32
N HIS A 41 6.99 1.29 -9.49
CA HIS A 41 5.88 1.93 -8.81
C HIS A 41 4.55 1.48 -9.42
N THR A 42 3.58 1.20 -8.55
CA THR A 42 2.22 0.84 -8.93
C THR A 42 1.37 2.11 -9.04
N ILE A 43 0.75 2.30 -10.19
CA ILE A 43 -0.16 3.41 -10.44
C ILE A 43 -1.57 2.86 -10.68
N LEU A 44 -2.53 3.35 -9.91
CA LEU A 44 -3.95 3.04 -10.04
C LEU A 44 -4.66 4.18 -10.76
N SER A 45 -5.49 3.86 -11.75
CA SER A 45 -6.33 4.86 -12.43
C SER A 45 -7.43 5.39 -11.50
N LEU A 46 -7.96 6.58 -11.80
CA LEU A 46 -9.08 7.15 -11.03
C LEU A 46 -10.35 6.28 -11.06
N ASP A 47 -10.55 5.46 -12.09
CA ASP A 47 -11.69 4.54 -12.18
C ASP A 47 -11.48 3.30 -11.32
N GLU A 48 -10.28 2.71 -11.30
CA GLU A 48 -9.94 1.63 -10.35
C GLU A 48 -10.08 2.10 -8.90
N ILE A 49 -9.77 3.37 -8.65
CA ILE A 49 -9.95 4.07 -7.38
C ILE A 49 -11.43 4.12 -6.97
N LYS A 50 -12.31 4.59 -7.86
CA LYS A 50 -13.75 4.68 -7.61
C LYS A 50 -14.43 3.31 -7.47
N SER A 51 -13.89 2.30 -8.16
CA SER A 51 -14.40 0.93 -8.15
C SER A 51 -14.10 0.17 -6.84
N GLY A 52 -13.49 0.83 -5.85
CA GLY A 52 -13.16 0.23 -4.56
C GLY A 52 -11.89 -0.61 -4.56
N LYS A 53 -11.15 -0.69 -5.69
CA LYS A 53 -9.83 -1.36 -5.74
C LYS A 53 -8.81 -0.66 -4.82
N LEU A 54 -9.02 0.63 -4.50
CA LEU A 54 -8.25 1.37 -3.49
C LEU A 54 -8.38 0.81 -2.07
N LEU A 55 -9.54 0.27 -1.69
CA LEU A 55 -9.74 -0.20 -0.31
C LEU A 55 -8.80 -1.36 0.04
N ALA A 56 -8.30 -2.06 -0.97
CA ALA A 56 -7.31 -3.13 -0.81
C ALA A 56 -5.85 -2.63 -0.75
N MET A 57 -5.55 -1.37 -1.11
CA MET A 57 -4.16 -0.91 -1.30
C MET A 57 -3.79 0.43 -0.65
N SER A 58 -4.73 1.31 -0.27
CA SER A 58 -4.42 2.74 -0.05
C SER A 58 -4.63 3.34 1.33
N LYS A 59 -4.77 2.55 2.40
CA LYS A 59 -4.47 3.10 3.73
C LYS A 59 -3.04 2.76 4.08
N THR A 60 -2.10 3.43 3.41
CA THR A 60 -0.74 3.52 3.91
C THR A 60 -0.85 4.14 5.30
N SER A 61 -0.78 3.29 6.31
CA SER A 61 -0.83 3.71 7.70
C SER A 61 0.59 4.05 8.11
N TYR A 62 0.77 5.14 8.84
CA TYR A 62 2.08 5.61 9.27
C TYR A 62 2.30 5.22 10.74
N CYS A 63 3.56 4.96 11.09
CA CYS A 63 3.92 4.63 12.45
C CYS A 63 3.66 5.83 13.37
N THR A 64 3.04 5.58 14.52
CA THR A 64 2.79 6.61 15.54
C THR A 64 4.05 6.99 16.32
N LYS A 65 5.03 6.08 16.39
CA LYS A 65 6.33 6.27 17.06
C LYS A 65 7.39 6.88 16.15
N HIS A 66 7.40 6.49 14.88
CA HIS A 66 8.41 6.90 13.88
C HIS A 66 7.75 7.72 12.78
N LYS A 67 7.84 9.05 12.89
CA LYS A 67 7.16 9.98 11.99
C LYS A 67 7.62 9.80 10.54
N GLY A 68 6.67 9.59 9.64
CA GLY A 68 6.93 9.41 8.20
C GLY A 68 7.20 7.96 7.78
N GLU A 69 7.44 7.07 8.74
CA GLU A 69 7.65 5.65 8.45
C GLU A 69 6.34 4.93 8.17
N LYS A 70 6.31 4.15 7.08
CA LYS A 70 5.13 3.39 6.66
C LYS A 70 5.03 2.08 7.46
N LEU A 71 3.83 1.77 7.95
CA LEU A 71 3.50 0.48 8.55
C LEU A 71 3.38 -0.57 7.44
N LYS A 72 4.33 -1.51 7.40
CA LYS A 72 4.45 -2.52 6.33
C LYS A 72 4.77 -3.93 6.84
N LEU A 73 5.06 -4.07 8.13
CA LEU A 73 5.46 -5.34 8.73
C LEU A 73 4.42 -5.72 9.79
N PHE A 74 4.16 -7.01 9.93
CA PHE A 74 3.37 -7.58 11.01
C PHE A 74 4.31 -8.35 11.93
N CYS A 75 4.41 -7.95 13.20
CA CYS A 75 5.19 -8.65 14.20
C CYS A 75 4.40 -9.85 14.71
N GLU A 76 4.89 -11.07 14.48
CA GLU A 76 4.19 -12.29 14.87
C GLU A 76 4.22 -12.52 16.37
N SER A 77 5.26 -12.04 17.06
CA SER A 77 5.40 -12.14 18.51
C SER A 77 4.44 -11.20 19.25
N CYS A 78 4.25 -9.98 18.75
CA CYS A 78 3.43 -8.94 19.39
C CYS A 78 1.99 -8.84 18.83
N LYS A 79 1.73 -9.49 17.68
CA LYS A 79 0.45 -9.43 16.95
C LYS A 79 0.01 -8.02 16.57
N GLU A 80 0.96 -7.19 16.15
CA GLU A 80 0.72 -5.80 15.75
C GLU A 80 1.45 -5.42 14.46
N VAL A 81 0.97 -4.36 13.79
CA VAL A 81 1.58 -3.83 12.58
C VAL A 81 2.62 -2.76 12.94
N ILE A 82 3.84 -2.92 12.44
CA ILE A 82 5.00 -2.09 12.75
C ILE A 82 5.67 -1.53 11.48
N CYS A 83 6.51 -0.51 11.66
CA CYS A 83 7.41 -0.04 10.60
C CYS A 83 8.79 -0.70 10.71
N ARG A 84 9.70 -0.36 9.79
CA ARG A 84 11.06 -0.90 9.79
C ARG A 84 11.85 -0.46 11.03
N ASP A 85 11.74 0.79 11.44
CA ASP A 85 12.50 1.29 12.61
C ASP A 85 12.05 0.62 13.92
N CYS A 86 10.77 0.25 14.02
CA CYS A 86 10.28 -0.55 15.14
C CYS A 86 11.05 -1.88 15.31
N THR A 87 11.55 -2.51 14.25
CA THR A 87 12.31 -3.77 14.34
C THR A 87 13.68 -3.60 14.99
N VAL A 88 14.20 -2.37 14.98
CA VAL A 88 15.50 -2.03 15.58
C VAL A 88 15.34 -1.56 17.02
N VAL A 89 14.28 -0.80 17.31
CA VAL A 89 14.09 -0.12 18.61
C VAL A 89 13.29 -0.98 19.59
N ASP A 90 12.08 -1.41 19.22
CA ASP A 90 11.10 -1.99 20.15
C ASP A 90 10.90 -3.51 19.96
N HIS A 91 11.11 -4.01 18.74
CA HIS A 91 10.83 -5.41 18.35
C HIS A 91 12.10 -6.14 17.94
N LYS A 92 13.20 -5.84 18.64
CA LYS A 92 14.51 -6.46 18.36
C LYS A 92 14.42 -7.97 18.61
N ASN A 93 14.82 -8.76 17.62
CA ASN A 93 14.79 -10.22 17.61
C ASN A 93 13.38 -10.85 17.66
N HIS A 94 12.32 -10.09 17.34
CA HIS A 94 11.01 -10.68 17.12
C HIS A 94 10.86 -11.12 15.66
N ASP A 95 10.04 -12.14 15.44
CA ASP A 95 9.67 -12.57 14.09
C ASP A 95 8.64 -11.61 13.50
N TYR A 96 8.79 -11.31 12.21
CA TYR A 96 7.88 -10.46 11.47
C TYR A 96 7.80 -10.84 10.00
N LEU A 97 6.66 -10.53 9.39
CA LEU A 97 6.36 -10.76 7.98
C LEU A 97 5.87 -9.47 7.32
N PHE A 98 5.89 -9.39 5.99
CA PHE A 98 5.22 -8.29 5.31
C PHE A 98 3.70 -8.39 5.49
N THR A 99 3.04 -7.26 5.70
CA THR A 99 1.58 -7.22 5.84
C THR A 99 0.88 -7.76 4.59
N SER A 100 1.45 -7.56 3.39
CA SER A 100 0.94 -8.13 2.14
C SER A 100 0.80 -9.66 2.20
N ASP A 101 1.81 -10.32 2.78
CA ASP A 101 1.92 -11.77 2.79
C ASP A 101 0.94 -12.36 3.81
N VAL A 102 0.84 -11.72 4.98
CA VAL A 102 -0.15 -12.06 6.01
C VAL A 102 -1.56 -11.88 5.45
N ILE A 103 -1.88 -10.75 4.82
CA ILE A 103 -3.20 -10.50 4.24
C ILE A 103 -3.54 -11.53 3.17
N ALA A 104 -2.60 -11.89 2.29
CA ALA A 104 -2.82 -12.89 1.27
C ALA A 104 -3.19 -14.26 1.88
N ARG A 105 -2.41 -14.71 2.86
CA ARG A 105 -2.64 -15.97 3.59
C ARG A 105 -3.99 -15.97 4.33
N GLU A 106 -4.26 -14.94 5.13
CA GLU A 106 -5.50 -14.84 5.91
C GLU A 106 -6.73 -14.76 5.01
N LYS A 107 -6.63 -14.03 3.89
CA LYS A 107 -7.72 -13.94 2.92
C LYS A 107 -8.06 -15.31 2.32
N GLU A 108 -7.06 -16.11 1.96
CA GLU A 108 -7.26 -17.47 1.47
C GLU A 108 -7.94 -18.35 2.53
N GLU A 109 -7.46 -18.32 3.77
CA GLU A 109 -8.06 -19.08 4.87
C GLU A 109 -9.52 -18.68 5.14
N ILE A 110 -9.82 -17.38 5.17
CA ILE A 110 -11.19 -16.89 5.38
C ILE A 110 -12.11 -17.34 4.27
N LEU A 111 -11.67 -17.26 3.00
CA LEU A 111 -12.47 -17.70 1.85
C LEU A 111 -12.74 -19.20 1.89
N GLU A 112 -11.76 -20.02 2.24
CA GLU A 112 -11.94 -21.46 2.39
C GLU A 112 -12.90 -21.81 3.53
N ARG A 113 -12.82 -21.10 4.67
CA ARG A 113 -13.78 -21.28 5.77
C ARG A 113 -15.19 -20.84 5.38
N ALA A 114 -15.32 -19.73 4.65
CA ALA A 114 -16.62 -19.22 4.19
C ALA A 114 -17.34 -20.21 3.25
N LYS A 115 -16.62 -20.84 2.31
CA LYS A 115 -17.17 -21.87 1.41
C LYS A 115 -17.79 -23.03 2.19
N LYS A 116 -17.13 -23.48 3.27
CA LYS A 116 -17.61 -24.58 4.12
C LYS A 116 -18.91 -24.23 4.87
N VAL A 117 -19.12 -22.95 5.20
CA VAL A 117 -20.34 -22.48 5.87
C VAL A 117 -21.49 -22.34 4.88
N THR A 118 -21.23 -21.95 3.63
CA THR A 118 -22.26 -21.76 2.60
C THR A 118 -22.71 -23.05 1.91
N SER A 119 -21.96 -24.16 2.05
CA SER A 119 -22.30 -25.47 1.49
C SER A 119 -23.05 -26.40 2.46
N LYS A 120 -23.52 -25.86 3.61
CA LYS A 120 -24.45 -26.52 4.53
C LYS A 120 -25.79 -25.82 4.50
#